data_AF-A0A0Q7E3K6-F1
#
_entry.id   AF-A0A0Q7E3K6-F1
#
_cell.length_a   1.000
_cell.length_b   1.000
_cell.length_c   1.000
_cell.angle_alpha   90.00
_cell.angle_beta   90.00
_cell.angle_gamma   90.00
#
_symmetry.space_group_name_H-M   'P 1'
#
loop_
_entity.id
_entity.type
_entity.pdbx_description
1 polymer ?
#
loop_
_entity_poly.entity_id
_entity_poly.type
_entity_poly.pdbx_seq_one_letter_code
_entity_poly.pdbx_strand_id
1 'polypeptide(L)'
;MRLILATLIVLAGIGVALAAPKLANQTIMTYSPGHGTQVEYYDKQGGTWLWYPGNKVVLPGRWKTERGNICFGYTQNSYNPVTGHSGAGWECQPLKIFESVVVERAAGDVFGLAKRAKPPFSLPKRRTSIEALSKRLK
;
A
#
# COMPACT_ATOMS: atom_id res chain seq x y z
N MET A 1 -22.71 53.75 34.15
CA MET A 1 -21.40 53.16 33.83
C MET A 1 -21.66 51.78 33.22
N ARG A 2 -21.59 51.65 31.89
CA ARG A 2 -21.95 50.42 31.17
C ARG A 2 -20.72 49.50 31.03
N LEU A 3 -20.79 48.30 31.59
CA LEU A 3 -19.82 47.23 31.39
C LEU A 3 -20.01 46.65 29.98
N ILE A 4 -18.93 46.60 29.19
CA ILE A 4 -18.88 45.95 27.87
C ILE A 4 -18.40 44.51 28.10
N LEU A 5 -19.26 43.52 27.87
CA LEU A 5 -18.87 42.12 27.80
C LEU A 5 -18.33 41.83 26.39
N ALA A 6 -17.05 41.52 26.28
CA ALA A 6 -16.45 41.03 25.04
C ALA A 6 -16.66 39.51 24.95
N THR A 7 -17.57 39.06 24.09
CA THR A 7 -17.72 37.65 23.73
C THR A 7 -16.66 37.27 22.70
N LEU A 8 -15.64 36.52 23.11
CA LEU A 8 -14.75 35.79 22.20
C LEU A 8 -15.53 34.62 21.57
N ILE A 9 -15.78 34.70 20.27
CA ILE A 9 -16.27 33.57 19.48
C ILE A 9 -15.06 32.72 19.11
N VAL A 10 -14.93 31.55 19.75
CA VAL A 10 -13.99 30.51 19.31
C VAL A 10 -14.62 29.79 18.13
N LEU A 11 -14.16 30.12 16.91
CA LEU A 11 -14.47 29.34 15.71
C LEU A 11 -13.74 27.99 15.81
N ALA A 12 -14.45 26.96 16.27
CA ALA A 12 -14.03 25.58 16.12
C ALA A 12 -14.07 25.23 14.62
N GLY A 13 -12.90 25.25 13.97
CA GLY A 13 -12.77 24.76 12.60
C GLY A 13 -13.20 23.28 12.55
N ILE A 14 -14.27 22.98 11.81
CA ILE A 14 -14.66 21.62 11.50
C ILE A 14 -13.60 21.09 10.51
N GLY A 15 -12.56 20.45 11.04
CA GLY A 15 -11.65 19.66 10.24
C GLY A 15 -12.44 18.53 9.62
N VAL A 16 -12.66 18.56 8.30
CA VAL A 16 -13.15 17.39 7.57
C VAL A 16 -12.02 16.36 7.66
N ALA A 17 -12.16 15.41 8.59
CA ALA A 17 -11.28 14.26 8.63
C ALA A 17 -11.53 13.48 7.32
N LEU A 18 -10.62 13.63 6.36
CA LEU A 18 -10.58 12.74 5.21
C LEU A 18 -10.36 11.34 5.76
N ALA A 19 -11.34 10.45 5.57
CA ALA A 19 -11.19 9.05 5.90
C ALA A 19 -9.92 8.55 5.22
N ALA A 20 -8.90 8.20 6.00
CA ALA A 20 -7.70 7.58 5.45
C ALA A 20 -8.15 6.37 4.61
N PRO A 21 -7.57 6.14 3.42
CA PRO A 21 -7.90 4.96 2.65
C PRO A 21 -7.74 3.74 3.56
N LYS A 22 -8.71 2.81 3.54
CA LYS A 22 -8.67 1.53 4.27
C LYS A 22 -7.41 0.67 3.95
N LEU A 23 -6.50 1.17 3.14
CA LEU A 23 -5.26 0.55 2.69
C LEU A 23 -4.07 0.86 3.63
N ALA A 24 -4.08 1.99 4.33
CA ALA A 24 -2.94 2.43 5.13
C ALA A 24 -2.70 1.51 6.34
N ASN A 25 -1.43 1.29 6.68
CA ASN A 25 -0.99 0.38 7.74
C ASN A 25 -1.53 -1.05 7.57
N GLN A 26 -1.41 -1.59 6.35
CA GLN A 26 -1.85 -2.95 6.04
C GLN A 26 -0.85 -3.68 5.18
N THR A 27 -0.75 -4.98 5.42
CA THR A 27 -0.24 -5.95 4.45
C THR A 27 -1.40 -6.41 3.59
N ILE A 28 -1.29 -6.22 2.28
CA ILE A 28 -2.31 -6.57 1.30
C ILE A 28 -1.75 -7.66 0.39
N MET A 29 -2.54 -8.72 0.20
CA MET A 29 -2.26 -9.74 -0.80
C MET A 29 -3.15 -9.53 -2.01
N THR A 30 -2.56 -9.47 -3.20
CA THR A 30 -3.30 -9.46 -4.47
C THR A 30 -2.98 -10.69 -5.30
N TYR A 31 -3.87 -11.04 -6.21
CA TYR A 31 -3.62 -12.07 -7.21
C TYR A 31 -4.22 -11.69 -8.55
N SER A 32 -3.43 -11.82 -9.62
CA SER A 32 -3.93 -11.76 -11.00
C SER A 32 -3.19 -12.79 -11.87
N PRO A 33 -3.77 -13.24 -12.99
CA PRO A 33 -3.09 -14.17 -13.90
C PRO A 33 -1.74 -13.66 -14.43
N GLY A 34 -1.60 -12.35 -14.68
CA GLY A 34 -0.37 -11.76 -15.21
C GLY A 34 0.76 -11.67 -14.17
N HIS A 35 0.45 -11.24 -12.95
CA HIS A 35 1.46 -11.05 -11.90
C HIS A 35 1.68 -12.27 -11.01
N GLY A 36 0.66 -13.12 -10.85
CA GLY A 36 0.59 -14.10 -9.77
C GLY A 36 0.24 -13.46 -8.42
N THR A 37 0.58 -14.16 -7.33
CA THR A 37 0.44 -13.63 -5.97
C THR A 37 1.45 -12.51 -5.71
N GLN A 38 0.99 -11.36 -5.25
CA GLN A 38 1.83 -10.28 -4.74
C GLN A 38 1.46 -10.00 -3.30
N VAL A 39 2.45 -9.69 -2.46
CA VAL A 39 2.23 -9.28 -1.07
C VAL A 39 2.93 -7.96 -0.86
N GLU A 40 2.21 -6.96 -0.37
CA GLU A 40 2.74 -5.62 -0.27
C GLU A 40 2.28 -4.95 1.02
N TYR A 41 3.20 -4.31 1.73
CA TYR A 41 2.89 -3.53 2.93
C TYR A 41 2.81 -2.04 2.59
N TYR A 42 1.75 -1.39 3.05
CA TYR A 42 1.41 0.00 2.82
C TYR A 42 1.47 0.73 4.17
N ASP A 43 2.41 1.66 4.36
CA ASP A 43 2.45 2.43 5.60
C ASP A 43 1.45 3.60 5.63
N LYS A 44 1.42 4.35 6.73
CA LYS A 44 0.57 5.54 6.87
C LYS A 44 1.10 6.80 6.18
N GLN A 45 2.37 6.79 5.76
CA GLN A 45 3.11 7.94 5.24
C GLN A 45 3.21 7.93 3.71
N GLY A 46 2.69 6.89 3.05
CA GLY A 46 2.74 6.72 1.60
C GLY A 46 3.92 5.89 1.12
N GLY A 47 4.66 5.22 2.01
CA GLY A 47 5.66 4.20 1.68
C GLY A 47 5.02 2.83 1.43
N THR A 48 5.56 2.09 0.47
CA THR A 48 5.13 0.72 0.18
C THR A 48 6.31 -0.23 -0.06
N TRP A 49 6.13 -1.51 0.25
CA TRP A 49 7.18 -2.53 0.13
C TRP A 49 6.62 -3.80 -0.47
N LEU A 50 6.98 -4.06 -1.73
CA LEU A 50 6.43 -5.12 -2.55
C LEU A 50 7.30 -6.38 -2.51
N TRP A 51 6.70 -7.47 -2.06
CA TRP A 51 7.20 -8.83 -2.25
C TRP A 51 6.54 -9.44 -3.49
N TYR A 52 7.30 -9.46 -4.58
CA TYR A 52 6.85 -9.90 -5.90
C TYR A 52 7.49 -11.23 -6.32
N PRO A 53 6.77 -12.12 -7.04
CA PRO A 53 7.34 -13.35 -7.56
C PRO A 53 8.55 -13.13 -8.48
N GLY A 54 9.68 -13.73 -8.15
CA GLY A 54 10.92 -13.62 -8.93
C GLY A 54 11.82 -12.44 -8.54
N ASN A 55 11.33 -11.48 -7.75
CA ASN A 55 12.20 -10.44 -7.21
C ASN A 55 13.18 -11.03 -6.19
N LYS A 56 14.45 -10.62 -6.29
CA LYS A 56 15.51 -10.96 -5.32
C LYS A 56 15.56 -10.00 -4.13
N VAL A 57 14.79 -8.91 -4.20
CA VAL A 57 14.67 -7.86 -3.19
C VAL A 57 13.20 -7.64 -2.84
N VAL A 58 12.93 -7.18 -1.62
CA VAL A 58 11.66 -6.50 -1.36
C VAL A 58 11.77 -5.15 -2.04
N LEU A 59 10.85 -4.83 -2.95
CA LEU A 59 10.94 -3.63 -3.77
C LEU A 59 10.29 -2.46 -3.01
N PRO A 60 11.07 -1.49 -2.51
CA PRO A 60 10.49 -0.30 -1.90
C PRO A 60 9.87 0.58 -2.98
N GLY A 61 8.85 1.32 -2.58
CA GLY A 61 8.17 2.29 -3.41
C GLY A 61 7.38 3.28 -2.58
N ARG A 62 6.54 4.02 -3.28
CA ARG A 62 5.58 4.96 -2.72
C ARG A 62 4.19 4.65 -3.27
N TRP A 63 3.17 4.91 -2.47
CA TRP A 63 1.77 4.75 -2.84
C TRP A 63 0.98 6.00 -2.48
N LYS A 64 -0.11 6.23 -3.21
CA LYS A 64 -1.12 7.22 -2.87
C LYS A 64 -2.47 6.83 -3.47
N THR A 65 -3.55 7.37 -2.92
CA THR A 65 -4.84 7.40 -3.61
C THR A 65 -5.16 8.82 -4.05
N GLU A 66 -5.55 8.99 -5.31
CA GLU A 66 -5.86 10.30 -5.87
C GLU A 66 -7.03 10.19 -6.85
N ARG A 67 -8.08 11.00 -6.65
CA ARG A 67 -9.25 11.10 -7.56
C ARG A 67 -9.85 9.72 -7.95
N GLY A 68 -9.99 8.82 -6.98
CA GLY A 68 -10.56 7.48 -7.20
C GLY A 68 -9.58 6.45 -7.79
N ASN A 69 -8.32 6.81 -7.98
CA ASN A 69 -7.25 5.89 -8.38
C ASN A 69 -6.36 5.54 -7.18
N ILE A 70 -5.70 4.39 -7.29
CA ILE A 70 -4.50 4.06 -6.53
C ILE A 70 -3.29 4.17 -7.46
N CYS A 71 -2.21 4.77 -6.96
CA CYS A 71 -0.99 4.99 -7.73
C CYS A 71 0.20 4.44 -6.97
N PHE A 72 1.10 3.80 -7.71
CA PHE A 72 2.36 3.26 -7.21
C PHE A 72 3.52 3.91 -7.93
N GLY A 73 4.61 4.17 -7.20
CA GLY A 73 5.87 4.58 -7.78
C GLY A 73 6.99 3.77 -7.16
N TYR A 74 7.62 2.89 -7.93
CA TYR A 74 8.74 2.09 -7.46
C TYR A 74 10.07 2.78 -7.80
N THR A 75 11.21 2.18 -7.42
CA THR A 75 12.53 2.80 -7.67
C THR A 75 12.87 2.87 -9.16
N GLN A 76 13.86 3.70 -9.51
CA GLN A 76 14.21 4.04 -10.90
C GLN A 76 14.69 2.84 -11.74
N ASN A 77 15.12 1.75 -11.10
CA ASN A 77 15.57 0.53 -11.78
C ASN A 77 14.51 -0.57 -11.75
N SER A 78 13.22 -0.20 -11.67
CA SER A 78 12.10 -1.15 -11.71
C SER A 78 11.50 -1.26 -13.12
N TYR A 79 10.97 -2.44 -13.43
CA TYR A 79 10.25 -2.75 -14.66
C TYR A 79 9.00 -3.57 -14.31
N ASN A 80 7.85 -3.11 -14.80
CA ASN A 80 6.59 -3.84 -14.72
C ASN A 80 6.42 -4.66 -16.01
N PRO A 81 6.59 -6.00 -15.97
CA PRO A 81 6.51 -6.82 -17.18
C PRO A 81 5.10 -6.98 -17.74
N VAL A 82 4.06 -6.61 -16.98
CA VAL A 82 2.67 -6.73 -17.44
C VAL A 82 2.23 -5.50 -18.21
N THR A 83 2.70 -4.31 -17.82
CA THR A 83 2.33 -3.04 -18.47
C THR A 83 3.45 -2.47 -19.35
N GLY A 84 4.68 -2.98 -19.22
CA GLY A 84 5.87 -2.46 -19.90
C GLY A 84 6.44 -1.19 -19.27
N HIS A 85 5.84 -0.68 -18.18
CA HIS A 85 6.29 0.54 -17.51
C HIS A 85 7.66 0.34 -16.84
N SER A 86 8.56 1.32 -17.00
CA SER A 86 9.90 1.33 -16.42
C SER A 86 10.14 2.61 -15.62
N GLY A 87 10.90 2.50 -14.53
CA GLY A 87 11.41 3.65 -13.79
C GLY A 87 10.50 4.17 -12.66
N ALA A 88 10.88 5.32 -12.12
CA ALA A 88 10.32 5.85 -10.87
C ALA A 88 9.05 6.70 -11.03
N GLY A 89 8.35 6.57 -12.17
CA GLY A 89 7.09 7.26 -12.45
C GLY A 89 5.94 6.77 -11.56
N TRP A 90 4.86 7.55 -11.50
CA TRP A 90 3.61 7.08 -10.92
C TRP A 90 2.84 6.27 -11.96
N GLU A 91 2.52 5.02 -11.63
CA GLU A 91 1.63 4.17 -12.39
C GLU A 91 0.31 4.04 -11.60
N CYS A 92 -0.79 4.48 -12.21
CA CYS A 92 -2.09 4.58 -11.55
C CYS A 92 -3.11 3.64 -12.20
N GLN A 93 -4.02 3.12 -11.38
CA GLN A 93 -5.21 2.40 -11.84
C GLN A 93 -6.44 2.78 -10.99
N PRO A 94 -7.66 2.57 -11.50
CA PRO A 94 -8.86 2.79 -10.70
C PRO A 94 -8.84 1.94 -9.42
N LEU A 95 -9.16 2.55 -8.27
CA LEU A 95 -9.11 1.87 -6.97
C LEU A 95 -10.01 0.63 -6.94
N LYS A 96 -11.18 0.68 -7.58
CA LYS A 96 -12.10 -0.46 -7.68
C LYS A 96 -11.49 -1.66 -8.41
N ILE A 97 -10.67 -1.43 -9.42
CA ILE A 97 -9.99 -2.49 -10.17
C ILE A 97 -8.91 -3.14 -9.31
N PHE A 98 -8.11 -2.31 -8.62
CA PHE A 98 -7.17 -2.81 -7.62
C PHE A 98 -7.87 -3.64 -6.53
N GLU A 99 -8.98 -3.15 -5.98
CA GLU A 99 -9.74 -3.86 -4.95
C GLU A 99 -10.31 -5.20 -5.43
N SER A 100 -10.68 -5.32 -6.71
CA SER A 100 -11.19 -6.59 -7.26
C SER A 100 -10.15 -7.72 -7.32
N VAL A 101 -8.85 -7.40 -7.24
CA VAL A 101 -7.76 -8.38 -7.23
C VAL A 101 -7.17 -8.59 -5.83
N VAL A 102 -7.65 -7.87 -4.82
CA VAL A 102 -7.27 -8.08 -3.42
C VAL A 102 -7.87 -9.40 -2.94
N VAL A 103 -7.02 -10.27 -2.42
CA VAL A 103 -7.40 -11.59 -1.88
C VAL A 103 -7.52 -11.52 -0.36
N GLU A 104 -6.54 -10.94 0.31
CA GLU A 104 -6.50 -10.85 1.77
C GLU A 104 -5.87 -9.53 2.23
N ARG A 105 -6.21 -9.15 3.46
CA ARG A 105 -5.66 -7.98 4.16
C ARG A 105 -5.33 -8.37 5.58
N ALA A 106 -4.25 -7.83 6.11
CA ALA A 106 -3.92 -7.94 7.51
C ALA A 106 -3.39 -6.60 8.04
N ALA A 107 -3.70 -6.28 9.30
CA ALA A 107 -3.26 -5.05 9.93
C ALA A 107 -1.73 -5.06 10.16
N GLY A 108 -1.09 -3.95 9.83
CA GLY A 108 0.35 -3.74 10.01
C GLY A 108 1.23 -4.47 8.99
N ASP A 109 2.54 -4.44 9.25
CA ASP A 109 3.57 -5.09 8.44
C ASP A 109 3.82 -6.53 8.94
N VAL A 110 2.93 -7.45 8.56
CA VAL A 110 2.88 -8.83 9.09
C VAL A 110 4.16 -9.61 8.79
N PHE A 111 4.85 -9.26 7.71
CA PHE A 111 6.09 -9.94 7.30
C PHE A 111 7.36 -9.12 7.56
N GLY A 112 7.23 -7.90 8.11
CA GLY A 112 8.35 -6.99 8.33
C GLY A 112 9.00 -6.50 7.03
N LEU A 113 8.24 -6.40 5.94
CA LEU A 113 8.73 -6.01 4.61
C LEU A 113 9.42 -4.66 4.62
N ALA A 114 8.93 -3.69 5.42
CA ALA A 114 9.52 -2.35 5.48
C ALA A 114 10.97 -2.33 6.00
N LYS A 115 11.37 -3.38 6.73
CA LYS A 115 12.69 -3.49 7.36
C LYS A 115 13.59 -4.51 6.67
N ARG A 116 13.18 -5.06 5.52
CA ARG A 116 13.90 -6.12 4.81
C ARG A 116 14.42 -5.65 3.47
N ALA A 117 15.68 -5.97 3.18
CA ALA A 117 16.24 -5.81 1.84
C ALA A 117 15.86 -6.99 0.92
N LYS A 118 15.82 -8.22 1.46
CA LYS A 118 15.52 -9.44 0.71
C LYS A 118 14.15 -10.00 1.10
N PRO A 119 13.41 -10.62 0.16
CA PRO A 119 12.18 -11.29 0.50
C PRO A 119 12.45 -12.43 1.48
N PRO A 120 11.50 -12.79 2.37
CA PRO A 120 11.71 -13.90 3.29
C PRO A 120 12.01 -15.23 2.59
N PHE A 121 11.43 -15.43 1.41
CA PHE A 121 11.73 -16.51 0.47
C PHE A 121 11.22 -16.14 -0.93
N SER A 122 11.54 -16.96 -1.94
CA SER A 122 10.95 -16.79 -3.28
C SER A 122 9.43 -17.02 -3.25
N LEU A 123 8.67 -15.97 -3.59
CA LEU A 123 7.20 -16.02 -3.60
C LEU A 123 6.71 -16.83 -4.80
N PRO A 124 5.95 -17.91 -4.61
CA PRO A 124 5.34 -18.63 -5.71
C PRO A 124 4.28 -17.78 -6.42
N LYS A 125 4.17 -17.91 -7.75
CA LYS A 125 3.11 -17.23 -8.53
C LYS A 125 1.69 -17.74 -8.23
N ARG A 126 1.54 -18.97 -7.75
CA ARG A 126 0.23 -19.59 -7.45
C ARG A 126 -0.48 -18.87 -6.29
N ARG A 127 -1.81 -18.97 -6.25
CA ARG A 127 -2.65 -18.47 -5.14
C ARG A 127 -2.19 -19.08 -3.80
N THR A 128 -2.29 -18.30 -2.74
CA THR A 128 -1.95 -18.66 -1.36
C THR A 128 -2.70 -17.75 -0.39
N SER A 129 -2.38 -17.79 0.90
CA SER A 129 -2.93 -16.93 1.97
C SER A 129 -1.83 -16.33 2.83
N ILE A 130 -2.12 -15.24 3.52
CA ILE A 130 -1.22 -14.61 4.50
C ILE A 130 -0.85 -15.65 5.57
N GLU A 131 -1.82 -16.42 6.07
CA GLU A 131 -1.58 -17.46 7.08
C GLU A 131 -0.60 -18.54 6.59
N ALA A 132 -0.77 -19.03 5.36
CA ALA A 132 0.12 -20.05 4.79
C ALA A 132 1.55 -19.52 4.62
N LEU A 133 1.71 -18.26 4.21
CA LEU A 133 3.02 -17.63 4.11
C LEU A 133 3.64 -17.42 5.50
N SER A 134 2.87 -16.98 6.50
CA SER A 134 3.33 -16.81 7.88
C SER A 134 3.82 -18.13 8.49
N LYS A 135 3.14 -19.25 8.22
CA LYS A 135 3.58 -20.58 8.69
C LYS A 135 4.94 -21.00 8.13
N ARG A 136 5.30 -20.51 6.94
CA ARG A 136 6.59 -20.81 6.29
C ARG A 136 7.75 -19.95 6.80
N LEU A 137 7.48 -18.90 7.58
CA LEU A 137 8.52 -18.07 8.21
C LEU A 137 9.07 -18.63 9.52
N LYS A 138 8.37 -19.60 10.10
CA LYS A 138 8.78 -20.34 11.30
C LYS A 138 9.73 -21.46 10.90
#